data_AF-A0A6P5RHC9-F1
#
_entry.id   AF-A0A6P5RHC9-F1
#
_cell.length_a   1.000
_cell.length_b   1.000
_cell.length_c   1.000
_cell.angle_alpha   90.00
_cell.angle_beta   90.00
_cell.angle_gamma   90.00
#
_symmetry.space_group_name_H-M   'P 1'
#
loop_
_entity.id
_entity.type
_entity.pdbx_description
1 polymer ?
#
loop_
_entity_poly.entity_id
_entity_poly.type
_entity_poly.pdbx_seq_one_letter_code
_entity_poly.pdbx_strand_id
1 'polypeptide(L)'
;MSRHSNKFSFSLKFARYFEVDLKEVKLSEGYYVMDPVKAVEMVDENTICVAAILGSTLTGEFEDVKLLNDLLTQKNKEKGWDTPIHVDAASGGFIAPFLYPDLEWDFCLPLVKTLS
;
A
#
# COMPACT_ATOMS: atom_id res chain seq x y z
N MET A 1 19.30 -9.70 -10.40
CA MET A 1 18.57 -10.11 -9.18
C MET A 1 17.41 -9.15 -8.99
N SER A 2 16.16 -9.58 -9.18
CA SER A 2 14.99 -8.75 -8.87
C SER A 2 14.92 -8.53 -7.36
N ARG A 3 15.18 -7.30 -6.90
CA ARG A 3 15.05 -6.91 -5.50
C ARG A 3 13.56 -6.73 -5.21
N HIS A 4 13.02 -7.59 -4.35
CA HIS A 4 11.64 -7.50 -3.90
C HIS A 4 11.69 -6.93 -2.48
N SER A 5 10.96 -5.85 -2.19
CA SER A 5 10.94 -5.19 -0.87
C SER A 5 10.33 -6.05 0.23
N ASN A 6 9.48 -7.03 -0.12
CA ASN A 6 8.52 -7.59 0.83
C ASN A 6 8.77 -9.06 1.22
N LYS A 7 9.94 -9.63 0.93
CA LYS A 7 10.20 -11.09 1.10
C LYS A 7 10.08 -11.64 2.53
N PHE A 8 9.97 -10.79 3.55
CA PHE A 8 9.72 -11.18 4.94
C PHE A 8 8.45 -10.58 5.57
N SER A 9 7.64 -9.87 4.76
CA SER A 9 6.49 -9.08 5.22
C SER A 9 5.25 -9.94 5.54
N PHE A 10 4.40 -9.41 6.42
CA PHE A 10 3.06 -9.92 6.77
C PHE A 10 2.28 -10.38 5.54
N SER A 11 2.28 -9.59 4.45
CA SER A 11 1.54 -9.85 3.22
C SER A 11 1.89 -11.20 2.58
N LEU A 12 3.17 -11.62 2.62
CA LEU A 12 3.60 -12.90 2.04
C LEU A 12 3.11 -14.10 2.86
N LYS A 13 3.16 -13.98 4.20
CA LYS A 13 2.67 -15.04 5.09
C LYS A 13 1.15 -15.13 5.03
N PHE A 14 0.47 -13.98 5.05
CA PHE A 14 -0.98 -13.89 4.91
C PHE A 14 -1.44 -14.53 3.59
N ALA A 15 -0.87 -14.11 2.45
CA ALA A 15 -1.19 -14.65 1.14
C ALA A 15 -1.05 -16.18 1.08
N ARG A 16 0.05 -16.72 1.62
CA ARG A 16 0.30 -18.16 1.63
C ARG A 16 -0.65 -18.93 2.56
N TYR A 17 -0.91 -18.41 3.75
CA TYR A 17 -1.70 -19.13 4.76
C TYR A 17 -3.21 -19.05 4.51
N PHE A 18 -3.67 -17.97 3.89
CA PHE A 18 -5.07 -17.74 3.59
C PHE A 18 -5.41 -17.94 2.10
N GLU A 19 -4.48 -18.50 1.33
CA GLU A 19 -4.66 -18.82 -0.09
C GLU A 19 -5.11 -17.61 -0.93
N VAL A 20 -4.55 -16.44 -0.63
CA VAL A 20 -4.79 -15.19 -1.36
C VAL A 20 -3.67 -14.98 -2.38
N ASP A 21 -4.02 -14.58 -3.60
CA ASP A 21 -3.03 -14.23 -4.63
C ASP A 21 -2.33 -12.91 -4.29
N LEU A 22 -1.00 -12.92 -4.32
CA LEU A 22 -0.17 -11.75 -4.00
C LEU A 22 0.33 -11.08 -5.27
N LYS A 23 -0.27 -9.95 -5.61
CA LYS A 23 0.14 -9.10 -6.73
C LYS A 23 1.16 -8.06 -6.27
N GLU A 24 2.44 -8.31 -6.54
CA GLU A 24 3.52 -7.37 -6.19
C GLU A 24 3.84 -6.39 -7.32
N VAL A 25 3.86 -5.09 -7.01
CA VAL A 25 4.37 -4.06 -7.91
C VAL A 25 5.90 -4.16 -7.98
N LYS A 26 6.44 -4.35 -9.18
CA LYS A 26 7.90 -4.46 -9.37
C LYS A 26 8.58 -3.12 -9.15
N LEU A 27 9.58 -3.12 -8.26
CA LEU A 27 10.46 -1.98 -8.02
C LEU A 27 11.37 -1.72 -9.21
N SER A 28 11.79 -0.47 -9.38
CA SER A 28 12.72 -0.03 -10.43
C SER A 28 13.98 0.54 -9.80
N GLU A 29 15.08 0.57 -10.54
CA GLU A 29 16.32 1.19 -10.04
C GLU A 29 16.09 2.69 -9.82
N GLY A 30 16.43 3.20 -8.63
CA GLY A 30 16.13 4.58 -8.22
C GLY A 30 14.69 4.82 -7.75
N TYR A 31 13.82 3.80 -7.74
CA TYR A 31 12.44 3.89 -7.23
C TYR A 31 12.09 2.63 -6.43
N TYR A 32 12.27 2.72 -5.11
CA TYR A 32 12.26 1.57 -4.19
C TYR A 32 10.98 1.45 -3.35
N VAL A 33 9.97 2.25 -3.67
CA VAL A 33 8.62 2.21 -3.08
C VAL A 33 7.61 1.72 -4.12
N MET A 34 6.41 1.32 -3.68
CA MET A 34 5.32 1.02 -4.60
C MET A 34 4.94 2.27 -5.42
N ASP A 35 4.74 2.08 -6.73
CA ASP A 35 4.17 3.09 -7.61
C ASP A 35 2.63 3.01 -7.51
N PRO A 36 1.95 4.06 -7.00
CA PRO A 36 0.49 4.03 -6.83
C PRO A 36 -0.27 3.81 -8.13
N VAL A 37 0.25 4.29 -9.28
CA VAL A 37 -0.41 4.12 -10.57
C VAL A 37 -0.42 2.65 -10.97
N LYS A 38 0.74 2.00 -10.90
CA LYS A 38 0.87 0.57 -11.21
C LYS A 38 0.09 -0.30 -10.23
N ALA A 39 0.08 0.06 -8.96
CA ALA A 39 -0.72 -0.64 -7.95
C ALA A 39 -2.20 -0.64 -8.32
N VAL A 40 -2.73 0.55 -8.66
CA VAL A 40 -4.12 0.71 -9.07
C VAL A 40 -4.40 -0.02 -10.38
N GLU A 41 -3.49 -0.04 -11.35
CA GLU A 41 -3.65 -0.82 -12.59
C GLU A 41 -3.85 -2.32 -12.32
N MET A 42 -3.15 -2.89 -11.33
CA MET A 42 -3.21 -4.32 -10.99
C MET A 42 -4.49 -4.74 -10.24
N VAL A 43 -5.27 -3.77 -9.72
CA VAL A 43 -6.54 -4.02 -9.02
C VAL A 43 -7.60 -4.56 -9.99
N ASP A 44 -8.28 -5.61 -9.58
CA ASP A 44 -9.43 -6.22 -10.26
C ASP A 44 -10.57 -6.52 -9.27
N GLU A 45 -11.66 -7.09 -9.76
CA GLU A 45 -12.84 -7.42 -8.96
C GLU A 45 -12.59 -8.42 -7.81
N ASN A 46 -11.48 -9.17 -7.87
CA ASN A 46 -11.10 -10.15 -6.85
C ASN A 46 -10.09 -9.57 -5.84
N THR A 47 -9.70 -8.31 -6.00
CA THR A 47 -8.70 -7.67 -5.14
C THR A 47 -9.34 -7.27 -3.81
N ILE A 48 -8.92 -7.95 -2.73
CA ILE A 48 -9.50 -7.77 -1.40
C ILE A 48 -9.02 -6.50 -0.69
N CYS A 49 -7.81 -6.02 -0.99
CA CYS A 49 -7.26 -4.75 -0.53
C CYS A 49 -5.98 -4.40 -1.29
N VAL A 50 -5.58 -3.13 -1.21
CA VAL A 50 -4.22 -2.68 -1.53
C VAL A 50 -3.48 -2.40 -0.23
N ALA A 51 -2.31 -3.00 -0.04
CA ALA A 51 -1.47 -2.77 1.12
C ALA A 51 -0.38 -1.74 0.79
N ALA A 52 -0.44 -0.56 1.41
CA ALA A 52 0.59 0.47 1.32
C ALA A 52 1.53 0.41 2.53
N ILE A 53 2.81 0.75 2.36
CA ILE A 53 3.84 0.67 3.40
C ILE A 53 4.28 2.08 3.80
N LEU A 54 4.03 2.44 5.06
CA LEU A 54 4.51 3.68 5.65
C LEU A 54 5.81 3.41 6.43
N GLY A 55 6.93 3.45 5.71
CA GLY A 55 8.27 3.22 6.26
C GLY A 55 8.86 1.91 5.74
N SER A 56 9.31 1.93 4.49
CA SER A 56 9.95 0.78 3.84
C SER A 56 11.12 0.24 4.66
N THR A 57 11.17 -1.07 4.87
CA THR A 57 12.30 -1.71 5.58
C THR A 57 13.62 -1.64 4.81
N LEU A 58 13.58 -1.31 3.50
CA LEU A 58 14.78 -1.16 2.67
C LEU A 58 15.36 0.26 2.69
N THR A 59 14.49 1.27 2.57
CA THR A 59 14.92 2.68 2.37
C THR A 59 14.44 3.63 3.46
N GLY A 60 13.50 3.21 4.30
CA GLY A 60 12.80 4.08 5.26
C GLY A 60 11.77 5.00 4.62
N GLU A 61 11.60 4.95 3.30
CA GLU A 61 10.69 5.84 2.56
C GLU A 61 9.22 5.52 2.85
N PHE A 62 8.39 6.56 2.78
CA PHE A 62 6.93 6.46 2.90
C PHE A 62 6.31 6.32 1.52
N GLU A 63 5.43 5.35 1.35
CA GLU A 63 4.59 5.28 0.16
C GLU A 63 3.54 6.39 0.16
N ASP A 64 3.17 6.86 -1.04
CA ASP A 64 2.18 7.93 -1.21
C ASP A 64 0.76 7.36 -1.09
N VAL A 65 0.32 7.18 0.16
CA VAL A 65 -1.01 6.65 0.50
C VAL A 65 -2.11 7.59 0.01
N LYS A 66 -1.88 8.90 0.02
CA LYS A 66 -2.85 9.89 -0.47
C LYS A 66 -3.09 9.72 -1.97
N LEU A 67 -2.04 9.67 -2.77
CA LEU A 67 -2.17 9.46 -4.21
C LEU A 67 -2.83 8.11 -4.52
N LEU A 68 -2.47 7.07 -3.77
CA LEU A 68 -3.11 5.76 -3.89
C LEU A 68 -4.62 5.83 -3.60
N ASN A 69 -5.03 6.50 -2.52
CA ASN A 69 -6.43 6.71 -2.19
C ASN A 69 -7.19 7.44 -3.31
N ASP A 70 -6.60 8.49 -3.89
CA ASP A 70 -7.26 9.31 -4.90
C ASP A 70 -7.44 8.54 -6.22
N LEU A 71 -6.42 7.80 -6.65
CA LEU A 71 -6.49 6.96 -7.85
C LEU A 71 -7.45 5.77 -7.66
N LEU A 72 -7.39 5.10 -6.51
CA LEU A 72 -8.26 3.97 -6.22
C LEU A 72 -9.72 4.41 -6.05
N THR A 73 -9.97 5.61 -5.51
CA THR A 73 -11.32 6.20 -5.44
C THR A 73 -11.90 6.41 -6.83
N GLN A 74 -11.11 6.87 -7.80
CA GLN A 74 -11.56 7.01 -9.18
C GLN A 74 -11.90 5.65 -9.79
N LYS A 75 -11.00 4.66 -9.64
CA LYS A 75 -11.22 3.31 -10.16
C LYS A 75 -12.44 2.62 -9.52
N ASN A 76 -12.64 2.77 -8.22
CA ASN A 76 -13.81 2.27 -7.50
C ASN A 76 -15.11 2.88 -8.05
N LYS A 77 -15.13 4.21 -8.30
CA LYS A 77 -16.29 4.89 -8.91
C LYS A 77 -16.57 4.40 -10.34
N GLU A 78 -15.54 4.18 -11.15
CA GLU A 78 -15.68 3.74 -12.54
C GLU A 78 -16.15 2.28 -12.65
N LYS A 79 -15.65 1.40 -11.78
CA LYS A 79 -15.92 -0.04 -11.82
C LYS A 79 -17.07 -0.48 -10.92
N GLY A 80 -17.50 0.37 -10.00
CA GLY A 80 -18.46 0.00 -8.95
C GLY A 80 -17.86 -0.95 -7.91
N TRP A 81 -16.55 -0.94 -7.75
CA TRP A 81 -15.84 -1.73 -6.74
C TRP A 81 -15.68 -0.93 -5.44
N ASP A 82 -15.38 -1.63 -4.35
CA ASP A 82 -15.11 -1.03 -3.05
C ASP A 82 -13.78 -1.57 -2.49
N THR A 83 -12.72 -1.51 -3.29
CA THR A 83 -11.40 -2.01 -2.88
C THR A 83 -10.82 -1.09 -1.79
N PRO A 84 -10.54 -1.60 -0.58
CA PRO A 84 -10.00 -0.81 0.52
C PRO A 84 -8.46 -0.74 0.50
N ILE A 85 -7.93 0.18 1.31
CA ILE A 85 -6.50 0.31 1.59
C ILE A 85 -6.21 -0.14 3.03
N HIS A 86 -5.19 -0.98 3.17
CA HIS A 86 -4.52 -1.26 4.43
C HIS A 86 -3.17 -0.55 4.43
N VAL A 87 -2.80 0.12 5.53
CA VAL A 87 -1.47 0.72 5.66
C VAL A 87 -0.67 -0.05 6.70
N ASP A 88 0.43 -0.66 6.26
CA ASP A 88 1.46 -1.21 7.13
C ASP A 88 2.35 -0.06 7.60
N ALA A 89 2.09 0.41 8.82
CA ALA A 89 2.77 1.51 9.46
C ALA A 89 3.63 1.02 10.64
N ALA A 90 4.14 -0.22 10.57
CA ALA A 90 4.89 -0.86 11.66
C ALA A 90 6.03 -0.01 12.21
N SER A 91 6.65 0.84 11.37
CA SER A 91 7.63 1.84 11.79
C SER A 91 7.09 3.27 11.66
N GLY A 92 6.56 3.65 10.51
CA GLY A 92 6.13 5.03 10.23
C GLY A 92 4.98 5.52 11.10
N GLY A 93 4.17 4.63 11.67
CA GLY A 93 2.99 4.99 12.47
C GLY A 93 3.31 5.74 13.76
N PHE A 94 4.51 5.56 14.33
CA PHE A 94 5.00 6.31 15.49
C PHE A 94 6.03 7.39 15.13
N ILE A 95 6.21 7.69 13.85
CA ILE A 95 7.14 8.71 13.36
C ILE A 95 6.37 9.83 12.66
N ALA A 96 5.53 9.47 11.67
CA ALA A 96 4.80 10.42 10.84
C ALA A 96 3.91 11.38 11.63
N PRO A 97 3.13 10.97 12.66
CA PRO A 97 2.31 11.91 13.43
C PRO A 97 3.09 13.02 14.15
N PHE A 98 4.35 12.76 14.51
CA PHE A 98 5.16 13.68 15.31
C PHE A 98 6.06 14.57 14.46
N LEU A 99 6.60 14.03 13.36
CA LEU A 99 7.53 14.74 12.48
C LEU A 99 6.86 15.34 11.25
N TYR A 100 5.77 14.75 10.78
CA TYR A 100 5.06 15.12 9.55
C TYR A 100 3.53 15.17 9.78
N PRO A 101 3.04 16.03 10.69
CA PRO A 101 1.64 16.04 11.10
C PRO A 101 0.67 16.39 9.98
N ASP A 102 1.12 17.10 8.95
CA ASP A 102 0.32 17.49 7.79
C ASP A 102 0.28 16.40 6.69
N LEU A 103 1.02 15.30 6.86
CA LEU A 103 1.01 14.20 5.91
C LEU A 103 -0.30 13.40 6.04
N GLU A 104 -1.09 13.34 4.97
CA GLU A 104 -2.30 12.54 4.93
C GLU A 104 -1.96 11.08 4.54
N TRP A 105 -2.01 10.17 5.52
CA TRP A 105 -1.72 8.75 5.30
C TRP A 105 -2.61 7.80 6.11
N ASP A 106 -3.34 8.32 7.09
CA ASP A 106 -4.12 7.53 8.05
C ASP A 106 -5.62 7.52 7.71
N PHE A 107 -6.48 7.34 8.73
CA PHE A 107 -7.94 7.31 8.61
C PHE A 107 -8.57 8.62 8.11
N CYS A 108 -7.80 9.71 7.95
CA CYS A 108 -8.28 10.88 7.21
C CYS A 108 -8.58 10.56 5.74
N LEU A 109 -7.96 9.51 5.18
CA LEU A 109 -8.20 9.03 3.83
C LEU A 109 -9.37 8.01 3.80
N PRO A 110 -10.46 8.24 3.03
CA PRO A 110 -11.67 7.43 3.11
C PRO A 110 -11.51 5.93 2.81
N LEU A 111 -10.56 5.57 1.95
CA LEU A 111 -10.31 4.17 1.59
C LEU A 111 -9.40 3.45 2.58
N VAL A 112 -8.73 4.16 3.49
CA VAL A 112 -7.93 3.52 4.55
C VAL A 112 -8.86 2.91 5.59
N LYS A 113 -8.91 1.58 5.64
CA LYS A 113 -9.82 0.84 6.54
C LYS A 113 -9.11 0.24 7.75
N THR A 114 -7.81 -0.04 7.63
CA THR A 114 -7.03 -0.68 8.69
C THR A 114 -5.59 -0.17 8.65
N LEU A 115 -4.98 -0.06 9.83
CA LEU A 115 -3.56 0.26 10.04
C LEU A 115 -2.93 -0.83 10.90
N SER A 116 -1.66 -1.18 10.67
CA SER A 116 -0.88 -2.09 11.53
C SER A 116 0.46 -1.51 11.92
#